data_AF-A0A1G1C720-F1
#
_entry.id   AF-A0A1G1C720-F1
#
_cell.length_a   1.000
_cell.length_b   1.000
_cell.length_c   1.000
_cell.angle_alpha   90.00
_cell.angle_beta   90.00
_cell.angle_gamma   90.00
#
_symmetry.space_group_name_H-M   'P 1'
#
loop_
_entity.id
_entity.type
_entity.pdbx_description
1 polymer ?
#
loop_
_entity_poly.entity_id
_entity_poly.type
_entity_poly.pdbx_seq_one_letter_code
_entity_poly.pdbx_strand_id
1 'polypeptide(L)'
;MPKKRLQSLGYTIVELLIGIFLLTAVFSGALLVTVYFMRTYNFSFEENQSLTQAQQALRRMSLELREARDSEDGSYPLATANDQEVVFYSDVDNDNQTERVRYYLVGLDLVRQVFNAVGSTATYLCIDQCTICHNPGPNEETIAIPETSWPAHRAHGDYSSACEPDGGGGGGNTGTEADTESVVAEYIRNTTTPLFSYYNGDWPEDQTNNPLPAGSRLLGTRMVKITLEVNTNPNYQPSNFTLSSFTHLRNLKDNL
;
A
#
# COMPACT_ATOMS: atom_id res chain seq x y z
N MET A 1 7.01 -87.36 6.92
CA MET A 1 7.08 -86.17 6.04
C MET A 1 8.36 -85.40 6.36
N PRO A 2 9.34 -85.28 5.46
CA PRO A 2 10.54 -84.50 5.73
C PRO A 2 10.21 -83.00 5.64
N LYS A 3 10.54 -82.23 6.68
CA LYS A 3 10.45 -80.76 6.67
C LYS A 3 11.53 -80.20 5.75
N LYS A 4 11.16 -79.52 4.66
CA LYS A 4 12.07 -78.69 3.87
C LYS A 4 12.64 -77.59 4.78
N ARG A 5 13.96 -77.59 5.01
CA ARG A 5 14.65 -76.45 5.63
C ARG A 5 14.62 -75.30 4.63
N LEU A 6 13.98 -74.19 5.01
CA LEU A 6 14.14 -72.91 4.34
C LEU A 6 15.57 -72.43 4.61
N GLN A 7 16.43 -72.45 3.59
CA GLN A 7 17.75 -71.86 3.66
C GLN A 7 17.58 -70.33 3.66
N SER A 8 18.02 -69.65 4.71
CA SER A 8 18.14 -68.19 4.71
C SER A 8 19.32 -67.80 3.82
N LEU A 9 19.03 -67.33 2.61
CA LEU A 9 20.02 -66.78 1.69
C LEU A 9 20.55 -65.46 2.29
N GLY A 10 21.83 -65.42 2.66
CA GLY A 10 22.50 -64.20 3.12
C GLY A 10 22.97 -63.36 1.93
N TYR A 11 22.90 -62.04 2.05
CA TYR A 11 23.34 -61.09 1.02
C TYR A 11 24.87 -61.02 0.94
N THR A 12 25.39 -60.81 -0.27
CA THR A 12 26.84 -60.64 -0.48
C THR A 12 27.27 -59.20 -0.19
N ILE A 13 28.53 -58.99 0.21
CA ILE A 13 29.08 -57.63 0.44
C ILE A 13 28.99 -56.76 -0.83
N VAL A 14 29.19 -57.37 -2.00
CA VAL A 14 29.11 -56.68 -3.30
C VAL A 14 27.70 -56.16 -3.55
N GLU A 15 26.68 -56.96 -3.24
CA GLU A 15 25.28 -56.58 -3.38
C GLU A 15 24.90 -55.44 -2.41
N LEU A 16 25.46 -55.44 -1.20
CA LEU A 16 25.28 -54.35 -0.22
C LEU A 16 25.93 -53.04 -0.70
N LEU A 17 27.11 -53.09 -1.32
CA LEU A 17 27.78 -51.91 -1.88
C LEU A 17 27.02 -51.33 -3.09
N ILE A 18 26.53 -52.20 -3.99
CA ILE A 18 25.70 -51.78 -5.12
C ILE A 18 24.39 -51.17 -4.61
N GLY A 19 23.77 -51.79 -3.59
CA GLY A 19 22.55 -51.28 -2.96
C GLY A 19 22.73 -49.88 -2.37
N ILE A 20 23.81 -49.65 -1.60
CA ILE A 20 24.11 -48.33 -1.01
C ILE A 20 24.39 -47.29 -2.11
N PHE A 21 25.15 -47.66 -3.14
CA PHE A 21 25.43 -46.77 -4.26
C PHE A 21 24.15 -46.36 -4.99
N LEU A 22 23.28 -47.31 -5.32
CA LEU A 22 22.00 -47.01 -5.98
C LEU A 22 21.08 -46.18 -5.08
N LEU A 23 21.02 -46.50 -3.78
CA LEU A 23 20.22 -45.76 -2.80
C LEU A 23 20.68 -44.30 -2.73
N THR A 24 21.98 -44.06 -2.55
CA THR A 24 22.54 -42.70 -2.47
C THR A 24 22.37 -41.92 -3.77
N ALA A 25 22.49 -42.56 -4.93
CA ALA A 25 22.24 -41.93 -6.23
C ALA A 25 20.78 -41.48 -6.36
N VAL A 26 19.82 -42.33 -5.95
CA VAL A 26 18.38 -41.99 -5.96
C VAL A 26 18.08 -40.84 -5.00
N PHE A 27 18.58 -40.88 -3.77
CA PHE A 27 18.37 -39.81 -2.79
C PHE A 27 19.02 -38.50 -3.23
N SER A 28 20.20 -38.54 -3.84
CA SER A 28 20.88 -37.35 -4.36
C SER A 28 20.11 -36.74 -5.54
N GLY A 29 19.60 -37.58 -6.44
CA GLY A 29 18.73 -37.13 -7.53
C GLY A 29 17.43 -36.50 -7.02
N ALA A 30 16.79 -37.13 -6.04
CA ALA A 30 15.58 -36.60 -5.41
C ALA A 30 15.84 -35.27 -4.69
N LEU A 31 16.98 -35.11 -4.01
CA LEU A 31 17.38 -33.85 -3.37
C LEU A 31 17.60 -32.75 -4.42
N LEU A 32 18.29 -33.06 -5.52
CA LEU A 32 18.52 -32.12 -6.62
C LEU A 32 17.21 -31.64 -7.23
N VAL A 33 16.30 -32.56 -7.52
CA VAL A 33 14.97 -32.25 -8.04
C VAL A 33 14.20 -31.38 -7.04
N THR A 34 14.23 -31.72 -5.76
CA THR A 34 13.56 -30.94 -4.70
C THR A 34 14.12 -29.52 -4.60
N VAL A 35 15.45 -29.35 -4.63
CA VAL A 35 16.10 -28.03 -4.60
C VAL A 35 15.77 -27.23 -5.87
N TYR A 36 15.77 -27.87 -7.03
CA TYR A 36 15.39 -27.25 -8.30
C TYR A 36 13.93 -26.74 -8.25
N PHE A 37 13.01 -27.58 -7.78
CA PHE A 37 11.61 -27.20 -7.61
C PHE A 37 11.45 -26.09 -6.58
N MET A 38 12.05 -26.18 -5.39
CA MET A 38 11.98 -25.14 -4.36
C MET A 38 12.45 -23.77 -4.88
N ARG A 39 13.56 -23.73 -5.62
CA ARG A 39 14.06 -22.50 -6.25
C ARG A 39 13.10 -21.94 -7.29
N THR A 40 12.38 -22.80 -8.00
CA THR A 40 11.38 -22.40 -8.99
C THR A 40 10.08 -21.94 -8.32
N TYR A 41 9.66 -22.59 -7.24
CA TYR A 41 8.40 -22.31 -6.53
C TYR A 41 8.44 -21.05 -5.67
N ASN A 42 9.58 -20.70 -5.07
CA ASN A 42 9.69 -19.48 -4.24
C ASN A 42 9.29 -18.23 -5.04
N PHE A 43 9.63 -18.17 -6.34
CA PHE A 43 9.25 -17.06 -7.22
C PHE A 43 7.73 -16.92 -7.37
N SER A 44 7.02 -18.03 -7.60
CA SER A 44 5.57 -18.01 -7.73
C SER A 44 4.86 -17.64 -6.42
N PHE A 45 5.47 -17.89 -5.27
CA PHE A 45 4.88 -17.55 -3.98
C PHE A 45 4.92 -16.04 -3.72
N GLU A 46 6.08 -15.40 -3.89
CA GLU A 46 6.25 -13.95 -3.71
C GLU A 46 5.33 -13.16 -4.65
N GLU A 47 5.20 -13.61 -5.89
CA GLU A 47 4.29 -13.03 -6.88
C GLU A 47 2.82 -13.10 -6.43
N ASN A 48 2.33 -14.27 -6.01
CA ASN A 48 0.95 -14.41 -5.51
C ASN A 48 0.69 -13.59 -4.24
N GLN A 49 1.68 -13.43 -3.37
CA GLN A 49 1.57 -12.59 -2.18
C GLN A 49 1.42 -11.11 -2.56
N SER A 50 2.27 -10.60 -3.46
CA SER A 50 2.18 -9.22 -3.95
C SER A 50 0.84 -8.93 -4.64
N LEU A 51 0.34 -9.88 -5.45
CA LEU A 51 -0.98 -9.78 -6.09
C LEU A 51 -2.11 -9.76 -5.07
N THR A 52 -2.03 -10.60 -4.04
CA THR A 52 -3.03 -10.64 -2.97
C THR A 52 -3.05 -9.31 -2.19
N GLN A 53 -1.87 -8.78 -1.86
CA GLN A 53 -1.75 -7.45 -1.21
C GLN A 53 -2.34 -6.35 -2.09
N ALA A 54 -1.99 -6.31 -3.38
CA ALA A 54 -2.51 -5.31 -4.31
C ALA A 54 -4.03 -5.40 -4.49
N GLN A 55 -4.60 -6.61 -4.52
CA GLN A 55 -6.07 -6.80 -4.54
C GLN A 55 -6.73 -6.30 -3.25
N GLN A 56 -6.13 -6.57 -2.09
CA GLN A 56 -6.63 -6.07 -0.81
C GLN A 56 -6.54 -4.54 -0.72
N ALA A 57 -5.43 -3.96 -1.18
CA ALA A 57 -5.24 -2.52 -1.26
C ALA A 57 -6.27 -1.88 -2.20
N LEU A 58 -6.48 -2.45 -3.40
CA LEU A 58 -7.46 -1.99 -4.37
C LEU A 58 -8.89 -2.01 -3.80
N ARG A 59 -9.25 -3.10 -3.11
CA ARG A 59 -10.55 -3.22 -2.45
C ARG A 59 -10.70 -2.17 -1.35
N ARG A 60 -9.69 -1.99 -0.50
CA ARG A 60 -9.71 -1.00 0.59
C ARG A 60 -9.88 0.41 0.02
N MET A 61 -9.01 0.81 -0.90
CA MET A 61 -9.09 2.12 -1.57
C MET A 61 -10.46 2.35 -2.20
N SER A 62 -11.01 1.35 -2.89
CA SER A 62 -12.33 1.47 -3.51
C SER A 62 -13.46 1.62 -2.49
N LEU A 63 -13.34 1.09 -1.28
CA LEU A 63 -14.35 1.26 -0.23
C LEU A 63 -14.23 2.65 0.38
N GLU A 64 -13.02 3.07 0.75
CA GLU A 64 -12.74 4.39 1.32
C GLU A 64 -13.12 5.52 0.34
N LEU A 65 -12.73 5.43 -0.94
CA LEU A 65 -13.12 6.41 -1.97
C LEU A 65 -14.64 6.44 -2.22
N ARG A 66 -15.33 5.30 -2.06
CA ARG A 66 -16.78 5.27 -2.25
C ARG A 66 -17.49 6.05 -1.15
N GLU A 67 -16.93 6.04 0.05
CA GLU A 67 -17.45 6.71 1.24
C GLU A 67 -16.94 8.15 1.39
N ALA A 68 -16.14 8.62 0.43
CA ALA A 68 -15.64 9.98 0.40
C ALA A 68 -16.77 11.00 0.56
N ARG A 69 -16.63 11.89 1.54
CA ARG A 69 -17.62 12.89 1.96
C ARG A 69 -16.95 14.25 2.14
N ASP A 70 -17.76 15.31 2.18
CA ASP A 70 -17.24 16.64 2.51
C ASP A 70 -16.60 16.58 3.91
N SER A 71 -15.50 17.28 4.08
CA SER A 71 -14.89 17.41 5.40
C SER A 71 -15.77 18.28 6.31
N GLU A 72 -15.64 18.10 7.62
CA GLU A 72 -16.32 18.88 8.65
C GLU A 72 -15.98 20.38 8.60
N ASP A 73 -14.86 20.75 7.97
CA ASP A 73 -14.48 22.14 7.69
C ASP A 73 -15.15 22.74 6.43
N GLY A 74 -15.94 21.95 5.71
CA GLY A 74 -16.60 22.33 4.45
C GLY A 74 -15.74 22.15 3.19
N SER A 75 -14.56 21.53 3.29
CA SER A 75 -13.72 21.17 2.15
C SER A 75 -14.37 20.10 1.28
N TYR A 76 -14.11 20.17 -0.03
CA TYR A 76 -14.59 19.20 -1.01
C TYR A 76 -14.12 17.77 -0.68
N PRO A 77 -14.84 16.72 -1.11
CA PRO A 77 -14.48 15.34 -0.77
C PRO A 77 -13.12 14.91 -1.32
N LEU A 78 -12.67 15.52 -2.41
CA LEU A 78 -11.32 15.36 -2.97
C LEU A 78 -10.50 16.62 -2.68
N ALA A 79 -9.40 16.47 -1.96
CA ALA A 79 -8.42 17.53 -1.75
C ALA A 79 -7.35 17.56 -2.86
N THR A 80 -6.91 16.39 -3.31
CA THR A 80 -5.91 16.24 -4.38
C THR A 80 -6.34 15.14 -5.34
N ALA A 81 -6.21 15.40 -6.64
CA ALA A 81 -6.60 14.48 -7.70
C ALA A 81 -5.54 14.36 -8.81
N ASN A 82 -4.35 13.90 -8.43
CA ASN A 82 -3.20 13.72 -9.31
C ASN A 82 -3.16 12.30 -9.90
N ASP A 83 -2.31 12.07 -10.90
CA ASP A 83 -2.23 10.77 -11.58
C ASP A 83 -1.64 9.67 -10.68
N GLN A 84 -0.73 10.04 -9.77
CA GLN A 84 0.02 9.14 -8.89
C GLN A 84 -0.31 9.33 -7.40
N GLU A 85 -1.26 10.22 -7.11
CA GLU A 85 -1.62 10.60 -5.75
C GLU A 85 -3.08 11.04 -5.72
N VAL A 86 -3.82 10.54 -4.72
CA VAL A 86 -5.16 11.03 -4.40
C VAL A 86 -5.23 11.33 -2.91
N VAL A 87 -5.84 12.47 -2.59
CA VAL A 87 -6.16 12.86 -1.21
C VAL A 87 -7.65 13.14 -1.16
N PHE A 88 -8.33 12.52 -0.21
CA PHE A 88 -9.77 12.65 -0.05
C PHE A 88 -10.16 12.57 1.43
N TYR A 89 -11.39 12.97 1.74
CA TYR A 89 -11.93 12.93 3.09
C TYR A 89 -12.95 11.80 3.19
N SER A 90 -12.82 10.95 4.21
CA SER A 90 -13.71 9.79 4.42
C SER A 90 -13.67 9.37 5.89
N ASP A 91 -14.77 8.80 6.35
CA ASP A 91 -14.88 8.11 7.64
C ASP A 91 -14.31 6.69 7.49
N VAL A 92 -13.04 6.50 7.81
CA VAL A 92 -12.38 5.20 7.52
C VAL A 92 -12.56 4.18 8.63
N ASP A 93 -12.85 4.62 9.86
CA ASP A 93 -13.06 3.75 11.02
C ASP A 93 -14.51 3.77 11.55
N ASN A 94 -15.40 4.54 10.92
CA ASN A 94 -16.84 4.60 11.19
C ASN A 94 -17.14 5.10 12.61
N ASP A 95 -16.36 6.08 13.06
CA ASP A 95 -16.51 6.75 14.36
C ASP A 95 -17.26 8.09 14.26
N ASN A 96 -17.79 8.40 13.07
CA ASN A 96 -18.49 9.64 12.71
C ASN A 96 -17.60 10.89 12.60
N GLN A 97 -16.29 10.78 12.77
CA GLN A 97 -15.33 11.81 12.42
C GLN A 97 -14.89 11.61 10.97
N THR A 98 -14.48 12.69 10.31
CA THR A 98 -14.02 12.61 8.93
C THR A 98 -12.50 12.67 8.90
N GLU A 99 -11.85 11.63 8.41
CA GLU A 99 -10.40 11.58 8.26
C GLU A 99 -9.97 12.05 6.88
N ARG A 100 -8.77 12.62 6.81
CA ARG A 100 -8.09 12.89 5.53
C ARG A 100 -7.24 11.67 5.19
N VAL A 101 -7.52 11.07 4.03
CA VAL A 101 -6.82 9.87 3.55
C VAL A 101 -5.99 10.24 2.33
N ARG A 102 -4.73 9.82 2.32
CA ARG A 102 -3.80 10.01 1.21
C ARG A 102 -3.28 8.67 0.73
N TYR A 103 -3.35 8.46 -0.58
CA TYR A 103 -2.70 7.35 -1.26
C TYR A 103 -1.72 7.88 -2.29
N TYR A 104 -0.49 7.39 -2.26
CA TYR A 104 0.58 7.83 -3.15
C TYR A 104 1.63 6.74 -3.33
N LEU A 105 2.47 6.88 -4.35
CA LEU A 105 3.54 5.92 -4.66
C LEU A 105 4.89 6.42 -4.12
N VAL A 106 5.58 5.60 -3.34
CA VAL A 106 6.98 5.81 -2.92
C VAL A 106 7.83 4.70 -3.50
N GLY A 107 8.61 5.00 -4.53
CA GLY A 107 9.37 3.98 -5.26
C GLY A 107 8.43 2.98 -5.94
N LEU A 108 8.31 1.77 -5.38
CA LEU A 108 7.39 0.72 -5.83
C LEU A 108 6.28 0.41 -4.83
N ASP A 109 6.24 1.16 -3.72
CA ASP A 109 5.35 0.89 -2.61
C ASP A 109 4.17 1.86 -2.68
N LEU A 110 2.96 1.31 -2.70
CA LEU A 110 1.75 2.08 -2.53
C LEU A 110 1.56 2.34 -1.03
N VAL A 111 1.68 3.61 -0.66
CA VAL A 111 1.57 4.07 0.71
C VAL A 111 0.19 4.66 0.95
N ARG A 112 -0.37 4.35 2.12
CA ARG A 112 -1.59 4.93 2.67
C ARG A 112 -1.26 5.70 3.94
N GLN A 113 -1.74 6.93 4.02
CA GLN A 113 -1.70 7.77 5.21
C GLN A 113 -3.12 8.19 5.59
N VAL A 114 -3.40 8.21 6.90
CA VAL A 114 -4.66 8.69 7.49
C VAL A 114 -4.33 9.74 8.53
N PHE A 115 -5.06 10.85 8.47
CA PHE A 115 -4.99 11.94 9.43
C PHE A 115 -6.39 12.13 10.03
N ASN A 116 -6.48 11.99 11.34
CA ASN A 116 -7.69 12.23 12.10
C ASN A 116 -7.93 13.73 12.20
N ALA A 117 -9.21 14.11 12.22
CA ALA A 117 -9.62 15.45 12.55
C ALA A 117 -9.27 15.75 14.01
N VAL A 118 -8.65 16.91 14.29
CA VAL A 118 -8.45 17.37 15.67
C VAL A 118 -9.18 18.67 15.96
N GLY A 119 -9.67 18.77 17.20
CA GLY A 119 -10.40 19.95 17.69
C GLY A 119 -11.81 20.07 17.11
N SER A 120 -12.57 21.06 17.59
CA SER A 120 -13.98 21.27 17.20
C SER A 120 -14.18 21.90 15.82
N THR A 121 -13.09 22.14 15.07
CA THR A 121 -13.12 22.74 13.72
C THR A 121 -12.52 21.80 12.67
N ALA A 122 -12.38 20.51 12.99
CA ALA A 122 -11.79 19.49 12.12
C ALA A 122 -10.52 19.96 11.42
N THR A 123 -9.56 20.42 12.22
CA THR A 123 -8.26 20.82 11.70
C THR A 123 -7.43 19.56 11.48
N TYR A 124 -6.98 19.31 10.25
CA TYR A 124 -5.98 18.29 9.95
C TYR A 124 -4.63 18.99 9.94
N LEU A 125 -3.78 18.70 10.90
CA LEU A 125 -2.50 19.39 11.02
C LEU A 125 -1.49 18.77 10.01
N CYS A 126 -0.46 19.52 9.58
CA CYS A 126 0.53 19.11 8.54
C CYS A 126 -0.05 18.77 7.16
N ILE A 127 -0.90 19.64 6.62
CA ILE A 127 -1.21 19.62 5.18
C ILE A 127 -0.21 20.53 4.46
N ASP A 128 0.67 19.96 3.64
CA ASP A 128 1.72 20.62 2.84
C ASP A 128 2.81 21.37 3.63
N GLN A 129 2.45 22.06 4.73
CA GLN A 129 3.34 22.68 5.69
C GLN A 129 2.93 22.31 7.12
N CYS A 130 3.92 21.87 7.90
CA CYS A 130 3.80 21.38 9.26
C CYS A 130 4.43 22.41 10.16
N THR A 131 3.61 22.99 11.03
CA THR A 131 4.11 23.82 12.12
C THR A 131 4.73 22.90 13.15
N ILE A 132 6.04 23.01 13.33
CA ILE A 132 6.80 22.21 14.28
C ILE A 132 7.55 23.10 15.25
N CYS A 133 7.89 22.53 16.40
CA CYS A 133 8.75 23.13 17.39
C CYS A 133 10.13 22.52 17.16
N HIS A 134 10.97 23.30 16.50
CA HIS A 134 12.30 22.91 16.11
C HIS A 134 13.31 23.34 17.17
N ASN A 135 14.26 22.46 17.50
CA ASN A 135 15.33 22.80 18.43
C ASN A 135 16.70 22.92 17.72
N PRO A 136 17.08 24.12 17.22
CA PRO A 136 18.38 24.35 16.61
C PRO A 136 19.52 24.56 17.63
N GLY A 137 19.26 24.55 18.95
CA GLY A 137 20.29 24.84 19.95
C GLY A 137 19.76 25.15 21.36
N PRO A 138 20.08 26.31 21.96
CA PRO A 138 19.67 26.62 23.34
C PRO A 138 18.20 27.06 23.47
N ASN A 139 17.55 27.42 22.36
CA ASN A 139 16.16 27.89 22.33
C ASN A 139 15.39 27.11 21.27
N GLU A 140 14.14 26.82 21.58
CA GLU A 140 13.19 26.23 20.64
C GLU A 140 12.54 27.31 19.77
N GLU A 141 12.28 27.00 18.51
CA GLU A 141 11.66 27.90 17.54
C GLU A 141 10.51 27.23 16.80
N THR A 142 9.37 27.92 16.71
CA THR A 142 8.26 27.47 15.87
C THR A 142 8.56 27.75 14.40
N ILE A 143 8.68 26.71 13.60
CA ILE A 143 8.92 26.81 12.16
C ILE A 143 7.85 26.06 11.36
N ALA A 144 7.65 26.46 10.11
CA ALA A 144 6.84 25.72 9.15
C ALA A 144 7.77 24.96 8.20
N ILE A 145 7.68 23.62 8.20
CA ILE A 145 8.44 22.75 7.31
C ILE A 145 7.50 22.06 6.33
N PRO A 146 7.94 21.62 5.15
CA PRO A 146 7.10 20.75 4.33
C PRO A 146 6.90 19.38 5.01
N GLU A 147 5.74 18.73 4.78
CA GLU A 147 5.40 17.40 5.32
C GLU A 147 6.49 16.36 5.07
N THR A 148 7.09 16.40 3.88
CA THR A 148 8.19 15.50 3.49
C THR A 148 9.42 15.59 4.40
N SER A 149 9.63 16.71 5.08
CA SER A 149 10.77 16.93 5.97
C SER A 149 10.49 16.44 7.39
N TRP A 150 9.24 16.23 7.77
CA TRP A 150 8.86 15.85 9.13
C TRP A 150 9.56 14.59 9.67
N PRO A 151 9.68 13.47 8.90
CA PRO A 151 10.36 12.28 9.39
C PRO A 151 11.79 12.55 9.86
N ALA A 152 12.51 13.44 9.18
CA ALA A 152 13.87 13.83 9.54
C ALA A 152 13.87 14.72 10.79
N HIS A 153 13.00 15.73 10.85
CA HIS A 153 12.90 16.66 11.99
C HIS A 153 12.57 15.94 13.30
N ARG A 154 11.58 15.03 13.29
CA ARG A 154 11.25 14.19 14.44
C ARG A 154 12.40 13.30 14.90
N ALA A 155 13.17 12.73 13.97
CA ALA A 155 14.30 11.87 14.32
C ALA A 155 15.38 12.61 15.13
N HIS A 156 15.39 13.94 15.06
CA HIS A 156 16.28 14.83 15.81
C HIS A 156 15.61 15.49 17.03
N GLY A 157 14.40 15.07 17.40
CA GLY A 157 13.73 15.48 18.64
C GLY A 157 12.79 16.69 18.51
N ASP A 158 12.47 17.11 17.29
CA ASP A 158 11.48 18.18 17.06
C ASP A 158 10.06 17.68 17.37
N TYR A 159 9.20 18.60 17.82
CA TYR A 159 7.80 18.31 18.14
C TYR A 159 6.87 18.82 17.06
N SER A 160 5.75 18.14 16.96
CA SER A 160 4.82 18.20 15.86
C SER A 160 3.74 19.28 16.11
N SER A 161 4.15 20.42 16.69
CA SER A 161 3.30 21.50 17.19
C SER A 161 4.07 22.83 17.24
N ALA A 162 3.43 23.96 17.50
CA ALA A 162 4.18 25.19 17.82
C ALA A 162 4.88 25.09 19.19
N CYS A 163 6.01 25.78 19.38
CA CYS A 163 6.68 25.83 20.68
C CYS A 163 5.80 26.53 21.73
N GLU A 164 5.67 25.90 22.90
CA GLU A 164 4.94 26.47 24.04
C GLU A 164 5.83 27.44 24.84
N PRO A 165 5.28 28.56 25.35
CA PRO A 165 6.07 29.61 26.00
C PRO A 165 6.72 29.23 27.34
N ASP A 166 6.33 28.11 27.96
CA ASP A 166 6.78 27.72 29.31
C ASP A 166 7.76 26.51 29.33
N GLY A 167 8.28 26.07 28.17
CA GLY A 167 9.25 24.97 28.10
C GLY A 167 8.72 23.61 28.60
N GLY A 168 7.40 23.51 28.78
CA GLY A 168 6.72 22.22 28.87
C GLY A 168 6.58 21.70 27.45
N GLY A 169 7.25 20.58 27.13
CA GLY A 169 6.96 19.82 25.93
C GLY A 169 5.49 19.40 25.96
N GLY A 170 4.63 20.24 25.40
CA GLY A 170 3.20 20.03 25.30
C GLY A 170 2.95 18.79 24.46
N GLY A 171 2.74 17.66 25.13
CA GLY A 171 2.23 16.42 24.56
C GLY A 171 0.78 16.54 24.12
N GLY A 172 0.46 17.62 23.41
CA GLY A 172 -0.76 17.74 22.64
C GLY A 172 -0.50 17.08 21.30
N ASN A 173 -0.99 15.85 21.16
CA ASN A 173 -1.04 15.12 19.90
C ASN A 173 -1.77 15.99 18.86
N THR A 174 -1.00 16.73 18.07
CA THR A 174 -1.51 17.79 17.18
C THR A 174 -1.11 17.44 15.76
N GLY A 175 -1.72 16.35 15.28
CA GLY A 175 -2.08 16.02 13.89
C GLY A 175 -1.04 16.14 12.78
N THR A 176 0.24 16.39 13.08
CA THR A 176 1.27 16.59 12.05
C THR A 176 1.98 15.30 11.63
N GLU A 177 1.51 14.18 12.14
CA GLU A 177 1.81 12.84 11.65
C GLU A 177 0.53 12.28 11.05
N ALA A 178 0.66 11.47 10.00
CA ALA A 178 -0.41 10.53 9.74
C ALA A 178 -0.59 9.70 11.01
N ASP A 179 -1.76 9.82 11.65
CA ASP A 179 -2.13 8.97 12.79
C ASP A 179 -1.96 7.49 12.45
N THR A 180 -2.05 7.15 11.16
CA THR A 180 -1.61 5.87 10.63
C THR A 180 -0.95 6.01 9.26
N GLU A 181 0.30 5.56 9.15
CA GLU A 181 0.99 5.34 7.87
C GLU A 181 1.27 3.85 7.65
N SER A 182 0.98 3.35 6.46
CA SER A 182 1.19 1.94 6.11
C SER A 182 1.48 1.74 4.64
N VAL A 183 2.39 0.81 4.33
CA VAL A 183 2.52 0.24 2.99
C VAL A 183 1.39 -0.74 2.78
N VAL A 184 0.53 -0.48 1.80
CA VAL A 184 -0.67 -1.31 1.53
C VAL A 184 -0.46 -2.30 0.40
N ALA A 185 0.48 -2.03 -0.50
CA ALA A 185 0.91 -2.96 -1.54
C ALA A 185 2.33 -2.63 -2.01
N GLU A 186 3.12 -3.67 -2.28
CA GLU A 186 4.48 -3.56 -2.81
C GLU A 186 4.51 -3.92 -4.30
N TYR A 187 5.62 -3.59 -4.97
CA TYR A 187 5.88 -3.94 -6.38
C TYR A 187 4.90 -3.33 -7.38
N ILE A 188 4.36 -2.15 -7.07
CA ILE A 188 3.50 -1.36 -7.94
C ILE A 188 4.35 -0.58 -8.95
N ARG A 189 4.24 -0.93 -10.23
CA ARG A 189 5.06 -0.43 -11.35
C ARG A 189 4.30 0.43 -12.35
N ASN A 190 3.44 1.31 -11.87
CA ASN A 190 2.72 2.29 -12.67
C ASN A 190 3.66 3.42 -13.18
N THR A 191 4.52 3.11 -14.15
CA THR A 191 5.50 4.07 -14.69
C THR A 191 4.87 5.07 -15.66
N THR A 192 4.08 4.57 -16.61
CA THR A 192 3.39 5.39 -17.63
C THR A 192 1.88 5.40 -17.45
N THR A 193 1.35 4.48 -16.65
CA THR A 193 -0.08 4.33 -16.40
C THR A 193 -0.46 5.08 -15.13
N PRO A 194 -1.40 6.04 -15.16
CA PRO A 194 -1.91 6.70 -13.95
C PRO A 194 -2.44 5.68 -12.95
N LEU A 195 -2.09 5.82 -11.66
CA LEU A 195 -2.76 5.07 -10.59
C LEU A 195 -4.23 5.46 -10.53
N PHE A 196 -4.51 6.75 -10.68
CA PHE A 196 -5.85 7.32 -10.59
C PHE A 196 -6.22 7.99 -11.91
N SER A 197 -7.39 7.64 -12.44
CA SER A 197 -8.03 8.33 -13.55
C SER A 197 -9.42 8.77 -13.13
N TYR A 198 -9.78 10.00 -13.49
CA TYR A 198 -10.95 10.69 -12.96
C TYR A 198 -11.98 10.88 -14.07
N TYR A 199 -13.24 10.64 -13.76
CA TYR A 199 -14.33 10.65 -14.73
C TYR A 199 -15.52 11.44 -14.18
N ASN A 200 -16.25 12.12 -15.08
CA ASN A 200 -17.51 12.77 -14.76
C ASN A 200 -18.65 11.74 -14.55
N GLY A 201 -19.86 12.24 -14.29
CA GLY A 201 -21.04 11.41 -14.05
C GLY A 201 -21.56 10.70 -15.29
N ASP A 202 -21.22 11.21 -16.48
CA ASP A 202 -21.74 10.74 -17.77
C ASP A 202 -20.87 9.63 -18.39
N TRP A 203 -19.74 9.26 -17.77
CA TRP A 203 -18.95 8.11 -18.19
C TRP A 203 -19.72 6.79 -17.90
N PRO A 204 -19.77 5.83 -18.84
CA PRO A 204 -18.96 5.71 -20.07
C PRO A 204 -19.61 6.23 -21.36
N GLU A 205 -20.73 6.94 -21.28
CA GLU A 205 -21.43 7.49 -22.46
C GLU A 205 -20.68 8.70 -23.04
N ASP A 206 -20.18 9.59 -22.18
CA ASP A 206 -19.30 10.68 -22.59
C ASP A 206 -17.84 10.23 -22.67
N GLN A 207 -17.39 9.87 -23.88
CA GLN A 207 -15.99 9.52 -24.14
C GLN A 207 -15.14 10.71 -24.61
N THR A 208 -15.74 11.89 -24.81
CA THR A 208 -15.03 13.06 -25.37
C THR A 208 -14.43 13.92 -24.27
N ASN A 209 -15.15 14.11 -23.16
CA ASN A 209 -14.68 14.94 -22.04
C ASN A 209 -14.03 14.11 -20.90
N ASN A 210 -13.82 12.81 -21.13
CA ASN A 210 -13.25 11.88 -20.17
C ASN A 210 -12.01 11.17 -20.71
N PRO A 211 -11.02 10.83 -19.87
CA PRO A 211 -10.91 11.19 -18.46
C PRO A 211 -10.72 12.72 -18.26
N LEU A 212 -11.12 13.22 -17.10
CA LEU A 212 -11.09 14.64 -16.77
C LEU A 212 -9.66 15.21 -16.76
N PRO A 213 -9.41 16.37 -17.40
CA PRO A 213 -8.13 17.06 -17.31
C PRO A 213 -7.86 17.55 -15.88
N ALA A 214 -6.58 17.66 -15.49
CA ALA A 214 -6.16 17.95 -14.11
C ALA A 214 -6.94 19.11 -13.42
N GLY A 215 -7.17 20.21 -14.14
CA GLY A 215 -7.86 21.39 -13.61
C GLY A 215 -9.35 21.20 -13.29
N SER A 216 -10.01 20.15 -13.78
CA SER A 216 -11.44 19.90 -13.53
C SER A 216 -11.70 18.71 -12.60
N ARG A 217 -10.65 18.03 -12.09
CA ARG A 217 -10.81 16.78 -11.34
C ARG A 217 -11.44 16.96 -9.96
N LEU A 218 -11.09 18.01 -9.23
CA LEU A 218 -11.62 18.19 -7.86
C LEU A 218 -13.15 18.36 -7.84
N LEU A 219 -13.70 19.11 -8.81
CA LEU A 219 -15.14 19.41 -8.86
C LEU A 219 -15.92 18.47 -9.79
N GLY A 220 -15.32 18.05 -10.89
CA GLY A 220 -15.98 17.29 -11.95
C GLY A 220 -16.01 15.78 -11.70
N THR A 221 -15.20 15.26 -10.78
CA THR A 221 -15.13 13.81 -10.55
C THR A 221 -16.42 13.29 -9.94
N ARG A 222 -16.92 12.20 -10.51
CA ARG A 222 -18.02 11.37 -10.00
C ARG A 222 -17.63 9.89 -9.90
N MET A 223 -16.63 9.50 -10.68
CA MET A 223 -16.07 8.16 -10.69
C MET A 223 -14.54 8.24 -10.77
N VAL A 224 -13.86 7.41 -9.99
CA VAL A 224 -12.41 7.21 -10.02
C VAL A 224 -12.12 5.79 -10.49
N LYS A 225 -11.28 5.66 -11.50
CA LYS A 225 -10.67 4.38 -11.88
C LYS A 225 -9.31 4.29 -11.21
N ILE A 226 -9.14 3.25 -10.40
CA ILE A 226 -7.87 2.89 -9.78
C ILE A 226 -7.23 1.81 -10.64
N THR A 227 -5.97 1.97 -11.03
CA THR A 227 -5.22 0.99 -11.83
C THR A 227 -3.89 0.69 -11.15
N LEU A 228 -3.67 -0.56 -10.77
CA LEU A 228 -2.42 -1.05 -10.18
C LEU A 228 -1.75 -2.04 -11.13
N GLU A 229 -0.52 -1.77 -11.54
CA GLU A 229 0.32 -2.69 -12.28
C GLU A 229 1.32 -3.35 -11.34
N VAL A 230 1.13 -4.63 -11.03
CA VAL A 230 1.95 -5.37 -10.07
C VAL A 230 2.98 -6.20 -10.83
N ASN A 231 4.25 -6.07 -10.45
CA ASN A 231 5.32 -6.89 -11.02
C ASN A 231 6.52 -6.99 -10.07
N THR A 232 6.73 -8.17 -9.49
CA THR A 232 7.86 -8.47 -8.59
C THR A 232 9.19 -8.52 -9.35
N ASN A 233 9.22 -9.05 -10.57
CA ASN A 233 10.44 -9.14 -11.38
C ASN A 233 10.20 -8.88 -12.88
N PRO A 234 10.52 -7.67 -13.37
CA PRO A 234 10.28 -7.29 -14.76
C PRO A 234 11.15 -8.03 -15.78
N ASN A 235 12.17 -8.77 -15.34
CA ASN A 235 13.09 -9.50 -16.22
C ASN A 235 12.60 -10.90 -16.58
N TYR A 236 11.49 -11.36 -15.99
CA TYR A 236 10.90 -12.67 -16.24
C TYR A 236 9.42 -12.50 -16.60
N GLN A 237 8.89 -13.44 -17.38
CA GLN A 237 7.45 -13.50 -17.61
C GLN A 237 6.75 -14.11 -16.37
N PRO A 238 5.49 -13.74 -16.10
CA PRO A 238 4.67 -12.76 -16.83
C PRO A 238 5.13 -11.31 -16.58
N SER A 239 4.72 -10.38 -17.45
CA SER A 239 5.11 -8.96 -17.34
C SER A 239 4.39 -8.26 -16.17
N ASN A 240 3.49 -7.33 -16.44
CA ASN A 240 2.71 -6.67 -15.41
C ASN A 240 1.35 -7.34 -15.27
N PHE A 241 0.95 -7.65 -14.04
CA PHE A 241 -0.45 -7.92 -13.74
C PHE A 241 -1.18 -6.60 -13.52
N THR A 242 -2.16 -6.31 -14.36
CA THR A 242 -2.96 -5.10 -14.23
C THR A 242 -4.24 -5.41 -13.46
N LEU A 243 -4.40 -4.78 -12.30
CA LEU A 243 -5.62 -4.79 -11.50
C LEU A 243 -6.29 -3.42 -11.66
N SER A 244 -7.60 -3.40 -11.86
CA SER A 244 -8.34 -2.14 -11.94
C SER A 244 -9.70 -2.22 -11.26
N SER A 245 -10.11 -1.12 -10.63
CA SER A 245 -11.43 -0.96 -10.05
C SER A 245 -12.02 0.40 -10.44
N PHE A 246 -13.32 0.43 -10.71
CA PHE A 246 -14.07 1.68 -10.89
C PHE A 246 -14.89 1.94 -9.63
N THR A 247 -14.73 3.14 -9.07
CA THR A 247 -15.36 3.54 -7.82
C THR A 247 -16.16 4.80 -8.05
N HIS A 248 -17.48 4.74 -7.83
CA HIS A 248 -18.31 5.94 -7.74
C HIS A 248 -18.22 6.55 -6.35
N LEU A 249 -18.09 7.87 -6.27
CA LEU A 249 -18.14 8.61 -5.02
C LEU A 249 -19.62 8.77 -4.62
N ARG A 250 -20.02 8.21 -3.47
CA ARG A 250 -21.45 8.14 -3.09
C ARG A 250 -22.07 9.52 -2.90
N ASN A 251 -21.34 10.45 -2.29
CA ASN A 251 -21.83 11.78 -1.93
C ASN A 251 -21.84 12.78 -3.10
N LEU A 252 -21.20 12.43 -4.21
CA LEU A 252 -21.19 13.27 -5.42
C LEU A 252 -22.15 12.77 -6.49
N LYS A 253 -22.93 11.71 -6.25
CA LYS A 253 -23.90 11.26 -7.24
C LYS A 253 -25.00 12.30 -7.42
N ASP A 254 -25.13 12.81 -8.64
CA ASP A 254 -26.25 13.65 -9.07
C ASP A 254 -27.51 12.78 -9.22
N ASN A 255 -28.04 12.24 -8.12
CA ASN A 255 -29.35 11.58 -8.13
C ASN A 255 -30.43 12.67 -7.99
N LEU A 256 -30.95 13.14 -9.13
CA LEU A 256 -32.28 13.74 -9.23
C LEU A 256 -33.32 12.66 -9.57
#